data_AF-A0AAF0HVX7-F1
#
_entry.id   AF-A0AAF0HVX7-F1
#
_cell.length_a   1.000
_cell.length_b   1.000
_cell.length_c   1.000
_cell.angle_alpha   90.00
_cell.angle_beta   90.00
_cell.angle_gamma   90.00
#
_symmetry.space_group_name_H-M   'P 1'
#
loop_
_entity.id
_entity.type
_entity.pdbx_description
1 polymer ?
#
loop_
_entity_poly.entity_id
_entity_poly.type
_entity_poly.pdbx_seq_one_letter_code
_entity_poly.pdbx_strand_id
1 'polypeptide(L)'
;MHAIYPAPPTISDSIPSIAKRFLEQAFETLHAPDAAAVMAGSAVDAMLKHLGYKEGSLYQRIDKAQADSLLTKGMADWAHSVRLGSNRPRHADEENPHVSAEEAARSVRFAQSLGDFLFVLTAQIQEAVQHAQD
;
A
#
# COMPACT_ATOMS: atom_id res chain seq x y z
N MET A 1 -22.53 -28.14 -6.47
CA MET A 1 -22.45 -26.67 -6.37
C MET A 1 -20.99 -26.29 -6.20
N HIS A 2 -20.43 -25.61 -7.19
CA HIS A 2 -19.06 -25.11 -7.16
C HIS A 2 -18.89 -24.10 -6.02
N ALA A 3 -17.73 -24.10 -5.37
CA ALA A 3 -17.41 -23.18 -4.29
C ALA A 3 -17.62 -21.72 -4.75
N ILE A 4 -18.41 -20.97 -3.99
CA ILE A 4 -18.57 -19.52 -4.14
C ILE A 4 -17.28 -18.92 -3.59
N TYR A 5 -16.38 -18.49 -4.47
CA TYR A 5 -15.21 -17.71 -4.08
C TYR A 5 -15.65 -16.51 -3.24
N PRO A 6 -14.95 -16.15 -2.15
CA PRO A 6 -15.28 -14.95 -1.40
C PRO A 6 -15.21 -13.73 -2.33
N ALA A 7 -16.15 -12.81 -2.18
CA ALA A 7 -16.11 -11.55 -2.92
C ALA A 7 -14.76 -10.86 -2.66
N PRO A 8 -14.09 -10.34 -3.71
CA PRO A 8 -12.85 -9.60 -3.52
C PRO A 8 -13.08 -8.45 -2.53
N PRO A 9 -12.10 -8.16 -1.67
CA PRO A 9 -12.24 -7.07 -0.70
C PRO A 9 -12.50 -5.76 -1.43
N THR A 10 -13.58 -5.07 -1.05
CA THR A 10 -13.91 -3.76 -1.62
C THR A 10 -12.96 -2.72 -1.04
N ILE A 11 -12.16 -2.11 -1.91
CA ILE A 11 -11.24 -1.02 -1.56
C ILE A 11 -12.02 0.30 -1.52
N SER A 12 -11.91 1.06 -0.43
CA SER A 12 -12.63 2.32 -0.24
C SER A 12 -12.36 3.34 -1.36
N ASP A 13 -13.39 4.08 -1.76
CA ASP A 13 -13.28 5.18 -2.74
C ASP A 13 -12.57 6.42 -2.18
N SER A 14 -12.35 6.50 -0.88
CA SER A 14 -11.49 7.54 -0.28
C SER A 14 -10.02 7.39 -0.70
N ILE A 15 -9.59 6.17 -1.09
CA ILE A 15 -8.24 5.94 -1.58
C ILE A 15 -8.12 6.45 -3.02
N PRO A 16 -7.08 7.25 -3.36
CA PRO A 16 -6.91 7.81 -4.70
C PRO A 16 -6.92 6.75 -5.81
N SER A 17 -7.62 7.03 -6.91
CA SER A 17 -7.90 6.05 -7.98
C SER A 17 -6.69 5.27 -8.49
N ILE A 18 -5.53 5.92 -8.68
CA ILE A 18 -4.29 5.25 -9.11
C ILE A 18 -3.79 4.28 -8.03
N ALA A 19 -3.76 4.71 -6.77
CA ALA A 19 -3.33 3.87 -5.65
C ALA A 19 -4.31 2.71 -5.41
N LYS A 20 -5.61 3.00 -5.47
CA LYS A 20 -6.69 2.02 -5.38
C LYS A 20 -6.53 0.95 -6.45
N ARG A 21 -6.29 1.33 -7.71
CA ARG A 21 -6.13 0.38 -8.81
C ARG A 21 -4.94 -0.57 -8.60
N PHE A 22 -3.80 -0.05 -8.15
CA PHE A 22 -2.65 -0.91 -7.80
C PHE A 22 -2.96 -1.84 -6.63
N LEU A 23 -3.68 -1.35 -5.62
CA LEU A 23 -4.05 -2.15 -4.46
C LEU A 23 -5.04 -3.27 -4.81
N GLU A 24 -6.04 -2.99 -5.66
CA GLU A 24 -6.94 -4.00 -6.23
C GLU A 24 -6.15 -5.07 -6.98
N GLN A 25 -5.23 -4.66 -7.87
CA GLN A 25 -4.35 -5.58 -8.58
C GLN A 25 -3.50 -6.41 -7.63
N ALA A 26 -3.04 -5.83 -6.52
CA ALA A 26 -2.26 -6.53 -5.51
C ALA A 26 -3.07 -7.67 -4.86
N PHE A 27 -4.36 -7.45 -4.59
CA PHE A 27 -5.27 -8.50 -4.12
C PHE A 27 -5.57 -9.54 -5.21
N GLU A 28 -5.88 -9.10 -6.43
CA GLU A 28 -6.19 -9.98 -7.57
C GLU A 28 -5.04 -10.93 -7.89
N THR A 29 -3.80 -10.46 -7.71
CA THR A 29 -2.58 -11.20 -8.05
C THR A 29 -1.97 -11.96 -6.87
N LEU A 30 -2.66 -12.10 -5.72
CA LEU A 30 -2.13 -12.85 -4.56
C LEU A 30 -1.73 -14.30 -4.87
N HIS A 31 -2.30 -14.90 -5.91
CA HIS A 31 -1.94 -16.22 -6.41
C HIS A 31 -0.55 -16.26 -7.09
N ALA A 32 0.01 -15.10 -7.44
CA ALA A 32 1.33 -14.88 -8.03
C ALA A 32 2.13 -13.91 -7.13
N PRO A 33 2.84 -14.41 -6.11
CA PRO A 33 3.40 -13.61 -5.02
C PRO A 33 4.28 -12.43 -5.46
N ASP A 34 5.15 -12.63 -6.45
CA ASP A 34 6.02 -11.59 -6.99
C ASP A 34 5.20 -10.43 -7.58
N ALA A 35 4.15 -10.73 -8.35
CA ALA A 35 3.26 -9.72 -8.92
C ALA A 35 2.51 -8.98 -7.82
N ALA A 36 1.97 -9.69 -6.83
CA ALA A 36 1.27 -9.06 -5.70
C ALA A 36 2.18 -8.12 -4.90
N ALA A 37 3.43 -8.51 -4.64
CA ALA A 37 4.41 -7.67 -3.96
C ALA A 37 4.77 -6.42 -4.79
N VAL A 38 4.93 -6.58 -6.11
CA VAL A 38 5.17 -5.45 -7.03
C VAL A 38 4.01 -4.46 -6.98
N MET A 39 2.77 -4.94 -7.03
CA MET A 39 1.56 -4.11 -6.99
C MET A 39 1.36 -3.43 -5.63
N ALA A 40 1.63 -4.13 -4.52
CA ALA A 40 1.58 -3.54 -3.18
C ALA A 40 2.57 -2.38 -3.03
N GLY A 41 3.82 -2.55 -3.49
CA GLY A 41 4.81 -1.46 -3.50
C GLY A 41 4.39 -0.27 -4.38
N SER A 42 3.79 -0.54 -5.55
CA SER A 42 3.25 0.51 -6.42
C SER A 42 2.06 1.25 -5.79
N ALA A 43 1.21 0.57 -5.03
CA ALA A 43 0.12 1.21 -4.30
C ALA A 43 0.65 2.19 -3.25
N VAL A 44 1.62 1.78 -2.42
CA VAL A 44 2.28 2.66 -1.44
C VAL A 44 2.91 3.87 -2.13
N ASP A 45 3.61 3.66 -3.24
CA ASP A 45 4.22 4.75 -4.01
C ASP A 45 3.18 5.75 -4.55
N ALA A 46 2.08 5.24 -5.10
CA ALA A 46 0.99 6.07 -5.62
C ALA A 46 0.30 6.88 -4.52
N MET A 47 0.12 6.30 -3.32
CA MET A 47 -0.43 7.00 -2.15
C MET A 47 0.46 8.19 -1.75
N LEU A 48 1.77 7.96 -1.61
CA LEU A 48 2.72 9.00 -1.24
C LEU A 48 2.80 10.10 -2.31
N LYS A 49 2.81 9.73 -3.60
CA LYS A 49 2.77 10.70 -4.71
C LYS A 49 1.51 11.54 -4.72
N HIS A 50 0.36 10.95 -4.37
CA HIS A 50 -0.90 11.67 -4.25
C HIS A 50 -0.82 12.73 -3.14
N LEU A 51 -0.18 12.39 -2.01
CA LEU A 51 0.06 13.28 -0.87
C LEU A 51 1.21 14.30 -1.10
N GLY A 52 1.74 14.39 -2.32
CA GLY A 52 2.74 15.40 -2.71
C GLY A 52 4.20 14.93 -2.70
N TYR A 53 4.48 13.70 -2.26
CA TYR A 53 5.84 13.15 -2.22
C TYR A 53 6.21 12.57 -3.59
N LYS A 54 6.57 13.43 -4.56
CA LYS A 54 6.77 13.02 -5.97
C LYS A 54 8.22 12.78 -6.35
N GLU A 55 9.15 13.48 -5.71
CA GLU A 55 10.57 13.44 -6.00
C GLU A 55 11.24 12.13 -5.52
N GLY A 56 12.32 11.74 -6.20
CA GLY A 56 13.20 10.66 -5.77
C GLY A 56 12.66 9.24 -5.94
N SER A 57 13.32 8.30 -5.28
CA SER A 57 12.90 6.89 -5.19
C SER A 57 11.82 6.69 -4.12
N LEU A 58 11.13 5.54 -4.15
CA LEU A 58 10.17 5.18 -3.09
C LEU A 58 10.81 5.20 -1.69
N TYR A 59 12.08 4.80 -1.58
CA TYR A 59 12.85 4.90 -0.34
C TYR A 59 12.87 6.35 0.18
N GLN A 60 13.24 7.31 -0.69
CA GLN A 60 13.34 8.73 -0.32
C GLN A 60 11.98 9.33 0.03
N ARG A 61 10.90 8.91 -0.66
CA ARG A 61 9.53 9.34 -0.34
C ARG A 61 9.08 8.86 1.04
N ILE A 62 9.38 7.61 1.40
CA ILE A 62 9.04 7.05 2.72
C ILE A 62 9.79 7.81 3.81
N ASP A 63 11.10 8.01 3.66
CA ASP A 63 11.92 8.74 4.64
C ASP A 63 11.43 10.17 4.81
N LYS A 64 11.08 10.85 3.71
CA LYS A 64 10.54 12.21 3.76
C LYS A 64 9.17 12.25 4.44
N ALA A 65 8.27 11.30 4.12
CA ALA A 65 6.96 11.23 4.75
C ALA A 65 7.05 10.95 6.27
N GLN A 66 8.06 10.19 6.71
CA GLN A 66 8.36 10.04 8.12
C GLN A 66 8.89 11.34 8.74
N ALA A 67 9.85 12.00 8.09
CA ALA A 67 10.44 13.25 8.58
C ALA A 67 9.38 14.37 8.72
N ASP A 68 8.43 14.42 7.79
CA ASP A 68 7.31 15.36 7.81
C ASP A 68 6.17 14.92 8.76
N SER A 69 6.37 13.86 9.54
CA SER A 69 5.41 13.29 10.51
C SER A 69 4.09 12.81 9.91
N LEU A 70 4.01 12.61 8.59
CA LEU A 70 2.89 11.93 7.95
C LEU A 70 2.87 10.44 8.33
N LEU A 71 4.06 9.82 8.36
CA LEU A 71 4.24 8.45 8.80
C LEU A 71 4.88 8.43 10.19
N THR A 72 4.34 7.61 11.07
CA THR A 72 5.06 7.20 12.28
C THR A 72 6.27 6.35 11.89
N LYS A 73 7.26 6.21 12.79
CA LYS A 73 8.41 5.32 12.57
C LYS A 73 7.98 3.90 12.17
N GLY A 74 7.01 3.33 12.88
CA GLY A 74 6.53 1.97 12.59
C GLY A 74 5.90 1.84 11.20
N MET A 75 5.14 2.85 10.76
CA MET A 75 4.58 2.88 9.41
C MET A 75 5.67 2.99 8.34
N ALA A 76 6.70 3.82 8.57
CA ALA A 76 7.83 3.96 7.66
C ALA A 76 8.66 2.66 7.56
N ASP A 77 8.95 2.02 8.70
CA ASP A 77 9.65 0.73 8.74
C ASP A 77 8.90 -0.35 7.93
N TRP A 78 7.57 -0.42 8.07
CA TRP A 78 6.75 -1.35 7.31
C TRP A 78 6.66 -0.99 5.82
N ALA A 79 6.58 0.31 5.48
CA ALA A 79 6.63 0.75 4.08
C ALA A 79 7.96 0.39 3.40
N HIS A 80 9.07 0.47 4.13
CA HIS A 80 10.37 -0.01 3.65
C HIS A 80 10.38 -1.53 3.45
N SER A 81 9.74 -2.30 4.33
CA SER A 81 9.60 -3.75 4.14
C SER A 81 8.84 -4.08 2.85
N VAL A 82 7.74 -3.37 2.56
CA VAL A 82 6.98 -3.57 1.31
C VAL A 82 7.78 -3.13 0.09
N ARG A 83 8.51 -2.01 0.18
CA ARG A 83 9.45 -1.58 -0.88
C ARG A 83 10.49 -2.65 -1.19
N LEU A 84 11.12 -3.23 -0.17
CA LEU A 84 12.11 -4.29 -0.36
C LEU A 84 11.48 -5.54 -1.00
N GLY A 85 10.31 -5.96 -0.52
CA GLY A 85 9.55 -7.07 -1.10
C GLY A 85 9.21 -6.84 -2.58
N SER A 86 8.79 -5.62 -2.94
CA SER A 86 8.47 -5.21 -4.31
C SER A 86 9.71 -5.17 -5.23
N ASN A 87 10.85 -4.73 -4.68
CA ASN A 87 12.07 -4.52 -5.45
C ASN A 87 12.80 -5.83 -5.81
N ARG A 88 12.78 -6.86 -4.94
CA ARG A 88 13.45 -8.15 -5.20
C ARG A 88 13.08 -8.77 -6.56
N PRO A 89 11.79 -9.04 -6.85
CA PRO A 89 11.38 -9.61 -8.14
C PRO A 89 11.51 -8.61 -9.29
N ARG A 90 11.34 -7.30 -9.02
CA ARG A 90 11.46 -6.23 -10.03
C ARG A 90 12.89 -6.07 -10.54
N HIS A 91 13.88 -6.26 -9.68
CA HIS A 91 15.29 -6.07 -10.00
C HIS A 91 16.07 -7.39 -10.14
N ALA A 92 15.38 -8.54 -10.08
CA ALA A 92 16.00 -9.87 -10.17
C ALA A 92 17.17 -10.01 -9.19
N ASP A 93 16.89 -9.79 -7.89
CA ASP A 93 17.87 -9.94 -6.82
C ASP A 93 18.63 -11.29 -6.91
N GLU A 94 19.96 -11.26 -6.79
CA GLU A 94 20.80 -12.44 -7.07
C GLU A 94 20.67 -13.54 -6.00
N GLU A 95 20.41 -13.18 -4.75
CA GLU A 95 20.38 -14.12 -3.62
C GLU A 95 18.94 -14.55 -3.29
N ASN A 96 17.98 -13.63 -3.39
CA ASN A 96 16.59 -13.85 -3.01
C ASN A 96 15.62 -13.13 -3.97
N PRO A 97 15.48 -13.58 -5.22
CA PRO A 97 14.70 -12.89 -6.26
C PRO A 97 13.19 -12.94 -6.02
N HIS A 98 12.69 -13.94 -5.32
CA HIS A 98 11.26 -14.23 -5.22
C HIS A 98 10.67 -13.88 -3.86
N VAL A 99 9.37 -13.58 -3.86
CA VAL A 99 8.58 -13.32 -2.66
C VAL A 99 7.74 -14.56 -2.37
N SER A 100 7.73 -15.02 -1.11
CA SER A 100 6.81 -16.09 -0.69
C SER A 100 5.36 -15.61 -0.67
N ALA A 101 4.41 -16.54 -0.76
CA ALA A 101 2.98 -16.23 -0.65
C ALA A 101 2.64 -15.49 0.66
N GLU A 102 3.32 -15.84 1.75
CA GLU A 102 3.11 -15.19 3.05
C GLU A 102 3.63 -13.74 3.06
N GLU A 103 4.84 -13.51 2.54
CA GLU A 103 5.42 -12.17 2.41
C GLU A 103 4.57 -11.26 1.50
N ALA A 104 4.09 -11.80 0.38
CA ALA A 104 3.19 -11.09 -0.52
C ALA A 104 1.89 -10.71 0.18
N ALA A 105 1.23 -11.67 0.84
CA ALA A 105 -0.01 -11.43 1.57
C ALA A 105 0.17 -10.41 2.71
N ARG A 106 1.30 -10.43 3.42
CA ARG A 106 1.64 -9.40 4.42
C ARG A 106 1.81 -8.02 3.77
N SER A 107 2.49 -7.95 2.62
CA SER A 107 2.72 -6.69 1.90
C SER A 107 1.42 -6.06 1.39
N VAL A 108 0.52 -6.87 0.82
CA VAL A 108 -0.80 -6.40 0.36
C VAL A 108 -1.64 -5.90 1.53
N ARG A 109 -1.71 -6.65 2.64
CA ARG A 109 -2.45 -6.21 3.83
C ARG A 109 -1.88 -4.92 4.43
N PHE A 110 -0.56 -4.78 4.47
CA PHE A 110 0.04 -3.55 4.93
C PHE A 110 -0.28 -2.37 4.02
N ALA A 111 -0.17 -2.53 2.70
CA ALA A 111 -0.54 -1.47 1.75
C ALA A 111 -2.00 -1.04 1.92
N GLN A 112 -2.91 -2.00 2.17
CA GLN A 112 -4.30 -1.71 2.53
C GLN A 112 -4.40 -0.89 3.81
N SER A 113 -3.80 -1.35 4.91
CA SER A 113 -3.87 -0.66 6.20
C SER A 113 -3.28 0.76 6.13
N LEU A 114 -2.23 0.96 5.33
CA LEU A 114 -1.66 2.27 5.08
C LEU A 114 -2.64 3.18 4.33
N GLY A 115 -3.31 2.66 3.30
CA GLY A 115 -4.37 3.37 2.59
C GLY A 115 -5.56 3.72 3.48
N ASP A 116 -5.99 2.79 4.31
CA ASP A 116 -7.07 3.00 5.28
C ASP A 116 -6.71 4.11 6.27
N PHE A 117 -5.49 4.08 6.80
CA PHE A 117 -5.03 5.11 7.73
C PHE A 117 -4.91 6.49 7.06
N LEU A 118 -4.22 6.57 5.92
CA LEU A 118 -3.90 7.85 5.28
C LEU A 118 -5.13 8.53 4.67
N PHE A 119 -6.11 7.76 4.18
CA PHE A 119 -7.23 8.32 3.42
C PHE A 119 -8.59 8.05 4.06
N VAL A 120 -8.88 6.80 4.45
CA VAL A 120 -10.23 6.43 4.93
C VAL A 120 -10.47 7.02 6.32
N LEU A 121 -9.57 6.76 7.27
CA LEU A 121 -9.69 7.30 8.62
C LEU A 121 -9.58 8.82 8.62
N THR A 122 -8.67 9.39 7.82
CA THR A 122 -8.55 10.84 7.66
C THR A 122 -9.85 11.48 7.16
N ALA A 123 -10.50 10.89 6.14
CA ALA A 123 -11.78 11.39 5.62
C ALA A 123 -12.89 11.33 6.69
N GLN A 124 -13.00 10.20 7.40
CA GLN A 124 -13.97 10.03 8.49
C GLN A 124 -13.78 11.07 9.61
N ILE A 125 -12.53 11.36 9.98
CA ILE A 125 -12.22 12.38 10.99
C ILE A 125 -12.62 13.77 10.47
N GLN A 126 -12.33 14.09 9.21
CA GLN A 126 -12.71 15.38 8.61
C GLN A 126 -14.23 15.59 8.60
N GLU A 127 -14.99 14.56 8.20
CA GLU A 127 -16.45 14.59 8.24
C GLU A 127 -16.97 14.78 9.67
N ALA A 128 -16.43 14.03 10.64
CA ALA A 128 -16.83 14.14 12.04
C ALA A 128 -16.53 15.52 12.64
N VAL A 129 -15.39 16.11 12.30
CA VAL A 129 -15.02 17.47 12.74
C VAL A 129 -15.96 18.51 12.13
N GLN A 130 -16.30 18.38 10.84
CA GLN A 130 -17.23 19.29 10.17
C GLN A 130 -18.61 19.26 10.84
N HIS A 131 -19.14 18.06 11.11
CA HIS A 131 -20.43 17.91 11.79
C HIS A 131 -20.45 18.38 13.24
N ALA A 132 -19.32 18.36 13.94
CA ALA A 132 -19.23 18.85 15.32
C ALA A 132 -19.19 20.40 15.42
N GLN A 133 -19.00 21.07 14.29
CA GLN A 133 -18.93 22.54 14.19
C GLN A 133 -20.25 23.18 13.71
N ASP A 134 -21.21 22.36 13.29
CA ASP A 134 -22.58 22.75 12.89
C ASP A 134 -23.55 22.74 14.08
#